data_AF-A0A2W7R499-F1
#
_entry.id   AF-A0A2W7R499-F1
#
_cell.length_a   1.000
_cell.length_b   1.000
_cell.length_c   1.000
_cell.angle_alpha   90.00
_cell.angle_beta   90.00
_cell.angle_gamma   90.00
#
_symmetry.space_group_name_H-M   'P 1'
#
loop_
_entity.id
_entity.type
_entity.pdbx_description
1 polymer ?
#
loop_
_entity_poly.entity_id
_entity_poly.type
_entity_poly.pdbx_seq_one_letter_code
_entity_poly.pdbx_strand_id
1 'polypeptide(L)'
;MRISSASTFKVAISLMGFDAGTFTAPDAPDWPFKEGYADWNPRWKRTTTPESWMRDSVVWYSQRATEQLGMKRFAAYVDAFDYGNEDVSGDEGEGNGLANAWLSSSLQISPIEHVGFLARMIEGKLHVSSAAVAHTKELMHNGEQAGGLHFYGKTGAGMPFGPDGALRGRCCSRKAGKAANDCRSKMFHLDGLRWPLLGLCPFPQASSYLVGPMCCSPERDGLKVRFSEFQIGAPVGKVLHDLT
;
A
#
# COMPACT_ATOMS: atom_id res chain seq x y z
N MET A 1 -10.61 -12.90 -2.97
CA MET A 1 -11.17 -11.86 -2.07
C MET A 1 -10.44 -10.54 -2.31
N ARG A 2 -11.19 -9.45 -2.50
CA ARG A 2 -10.64 -8.08 -2.54
C ARG A 2 -10.65 -7.50 -1.13
N ILE A 3 -9.66 -6.66 -0.81
CA ILE A 3 -9.59 -5.90 0.45
C ILE A 3 -9.07 -4.49 0.18
N SER A 4 -9.28 -3.58 1.13
CA SER A 4 -8.69 -2.24 1.08
C SER A 4 -7.17 -2.28 0.84
N SER A 5 -6.71 -1.42 -0.06
CA SER A 5 -5.29 -1.21 -0.38
C SER A 5 -4.54 -0.48 0.75
N ALA A 6 -5.24 0.31 1.57
CA ALA A 6 -4.63 1.13 2.61
C ALA A 6 -3.43 1.93 2.05
N SER A 7 -2.34 2.00 2.79
CA SER A 7 -1.15 2.75 2.36
C SER A 7 -0.38 2.13 1.18
N THR A 8 -0.73 0.94 0.68
CA THR A 8 -0.14 0.44 -0.57
C THR A 8 -0.63 1.21 -1.79
N PHE A 9 -1.80 1.86 -1.71
CA PHE A 9 -2.33 2.74 -2.75
C PHE A 9 -1.47 3.98 -3.01
N LYS A 10 -0.54 4.31 -2.10
CA LYS A 10 0.44 5.39 -2.32
C LYS A 10 1.28 5.19 -3.58
N VAL A 11 1.47 3.95 -4.04
CA VAL A 11 2.14 3.66 -5.32
C VAL A 11 1.31 4.23 -6.48
N ALA A 12 0.00 3.99 -6.51
CA ALA A 12 -0.90 4.54 -7.52
C ALA A 12 -0.97 6.08 -7.43
N ILE A 13 -1.11 6.63 -6.22
CA ILE A 13 -1.09 8.10 -6.02
C ILE A 13 0.24 8.71 -6.48
N SER A 14 1.37 8.02 -6.31
CA SER A 14 2.66 8.50 -6.78
C SER A 14 2.71 8.58 -8.31
N LEU A 15 2.24 7.55 -9.01
CA LEU A 15 2.15 7.57 -10.47
C LEU A 15 1.25 8.71 -10.95
N MET A 16 0.06 8.86 -10.35
CA MET A 16 -0.87 9.95 -10.65
C MET A 16 -0.23 11.31 -10.42
N GLY A 17 0.45 11.49 -9.28
CA GLY A 17 1.04 12.76 -8.88
C GLY A 17 2.16 13.21 -9.82
N PHE A 18 3.07 12.30 -10.19
CA PHE A 18 4.14 12.61 -11.14
C PHE A 18 3.61 12.83 -12.56
N ASP A 19 2.67 11.99 -13.01
CA ASP A 19 2.09 12.13 -14.35
C ASP A 19 1.27 13.43 -14.49
N ALA A 20 0.57 13.82 -13.43
CA ALA A 20 -0.21 15.05 -13.38
C ALA A 20 0.62 16.31 -13.15
N GLY A 21 1.91 16.19 -12.80
CA GLY A 21 2.78 17.29 -12.40
C GLY A 21 2.51 17.85 -11.00
N THR A 22 1.68 17.18 -10.18
CA THR A 22 1.47 17.52 -8.76
C THR A 22 2.72 17.19 -7.93
N PHE A 23 3.45 16.14 -8.32
CA PHE A 23 4.80 15.85 -7.83
C PHE A 23 5.79 16.12 -8.95
N THR A 24 6.87 16.82 -8.66
CA THR A 24 7.87 17.23 -9.66
C THR A 24 9.16 16.45 -9.55
N ALA A 25 9.51 15.99 -8.35
CA ALA A 25 10.68 15.16 -8.07
C ALA A 25 10.43 14.31 -6.81
N PRO A 26 11.24 13.28 -6.51
CA PRO A 26 11.11 12.51 -5.28
C PRO A 26 11.17 13.37 -4.01
N ASP A 27 11.91 14.47 -4.04
CA ASP A 27 12.07 15.43 -2.96
C ASP A 27 11.19 16.69 -3.11
N ALA A 28 10.32 16.77 -4.11
CA ALA A 28 9.49 17.96 -4.35
C ALA A 28 8.07 17.64 -4.91
N PRO A 29 7.03 18.36 -4.48
CA PRO A 29 7.06 19.57 -3.66
C PRO A 29 7.08 19.32 -2.14
N ASP A 30 7.61 20.31 -1.43
CA ASP A 30 7.47 20.45 0.01
C ASP A 30 6.10 21.01 0.38
N TRP A 31 5.31 20.24 1.12
CA TRP A 31 4.06 20.73 1.71
C TRP A 31 4.20 20.85 3.23
N PRO A 32 3.91 22.03 3.82
CA PRO A 32 3.87 22.17 5.26
C PRO A 32 2.58 21.53 5.81
N PHE A 33 2.69 20.88 6.96
CA PHE A 33 1.52 20.44 7.73
C PHE A 33 0.66 21.67 8.12
N LYS A 34 -0.66 21.51 8.09
CA LYS A 34 -1.62 22.51 8.57
C LYS A 34 -2.57 21.88 9.58
N GLU A 35 -2.98 22.66 10.57
CA GLU A 35 -3.97 22.22 11.55
C GLU A 35 -5.27 21.78 10.85
N GLY A 36 -5.84 20.65 11.29
CA GLY A 36 -6.98 20.00 10.65
C GLY A 36 -6.61 18.90 9.64
N TYR A 37 -5.33 18.74 9.29
CA TYR A 37 -4.86 17.57 8.53
C TYR A 37 -4.81 16.32 9.40
N ALA A 38 -4.95 15.14 8.79
CA ALA A 38 -4.85 13.86 9.50
C ALA A 38 -3.51 13.75 10.24
N ASP A 39 -3.55 13.59 11.56
CA ASP A 39 -2.38 13.72 12.43
C ASP A 39 -2.28 12.63 13.52
N TRP A 40 -2.93 11.49 13.30
CA TRP A 40 -2.93 10.36 14.25
C TRP A 40 -1.53 9.78 14.52
N ASN A 41 -0.52 10.15 13.73
CA ASN A 41 0.89 9.95 14.04
C ASN A 41 1.56 11.33 14.25
N PRO A 42 2.07 11.64 15.46
CA PRO A 42 2.72 12.91 15.76
C PRO A 42 3.89 13.24 14.82
N ARG A 43 4.59 12.23 14.28
CA ARG A 43 5.70 12.41 13.32
C ARG A 43 5.25 13.08 12.02
N TRP A 44 3.96 13.12 11.73
CA TRP A 44 3.41 13.72 10.51
C TRP A 44 3.24 15.24 10.58
N LYS A 45 3.38 15.86 11.76
CA LYS A 45 3.25 17.31 11.97
C LYS A 45 4.52 18.07 11.54
N ARG A 46 4.93 17.88 10.29
CA ARG A 46 6.15 18.45 9.70
C ARG A 46 5.98 18.67 8.21
N THR A 47 6.82 19.52 7.64
CA THR A 47 6.98 19.59 6.19
C THR A 47 7.33 18.22 5.63
N THR A 48 6.65 17.84 4.54
CA THR A 48 6.74 16.53 3.92
C THR A 48 6.94 16.69 2.41
N THR A 49 7.82 15.85 1.85
CA THR A 49 8.13 15.64 0.44
C THR A 49 7.54 14.31 -0.04
N PRO A 50 7.50 13.99 -1.35
CA PRO A 50 7.07 12.67 -1.81
C PRO A 50 7.89 11.51 -1.21
N GLU A 51 9.20 11.70 -1.01
CA GLU A 51 10.10 10.73 -0.37
C GLU A 51 9.72 10.46 1.08
N SER A 52 9.66 11.51 1.90
CA SER A 52 9.28 11.37 3.31
C SER A 52 7.82 10.90 3.47
N TRP A 53 6.94 11.30 2.56
CA TRP A 53 5.57 10.79 2.46
C TRP A 53 5.52 9.28 2.26
N MET A 54 6.28 8.74 1.30
CA MET A 54 6.30 7.32 1.00
C MET A 54 6.89 6.51 2.15
N ARG A 55 8.03 6.97 2.70
CA ARG A 55 8.74 6.35 3.83
C ARG A 55 7.89 6.31 5.10
N ASP A 56 7.42 7.48 5.54
CA ASP A 56 6.72 7.66 6.82
C ASP A 56 5.20 7.40 6.68
N SER A 57 4.75 7.14 5.45
CA SER A 57 3.39 6.78 5.08
C SER A 57 2.34 7.82 5.46
N VAL A 58 2.71 9.10 5.33
CA VAL A 58 1.94 10.27 5.74
C VAL A 58 0.60 10.34 5.01
N VAL A 59 -0.53 10.20 5.71
CA VAL A 59 -1.84 10.12 5.02
C VAL A 59 -2.32 11.48 4.52
N TRP A 60 -2.13 12.56 5.28
CA TRP A 60 -2.58 13.88 4.86
C TRP A 60 -1.95 14.31 3.52
N TYR A 61 -0.71 13.90 3.24
CA TYR A 61 -0.04 14.22 1.98
C TYR A 61 -0.72 13.51 0.79
N SER A 62 -1.17 12.26 0.97
CA SER A 62 -1.99 11.55 -0.02
C SER A 62 -3.30 12.29 -0.29
N GLN A 63 -3.99 12.74 0.77
CA GLN A 63 -5.26 13.45 0.67
C GLN A 63 -5.09 14.80 -0.07
N ARG A 64 -4.01 15.54 0.20
CA ARG A 64 -3.71 16.77 -0.53
C ARG A 64 -3.39 16.52 -2.01
N ALA A 65 -2.67 15.43 -2.31
CA ALA A 65 -2.35 15.08 -3.69
C ALA A 65 -3.60 14.75 -4.51
N THR A 66 -4.51 13.93 -3.96
CA THR A 66 -5.76 13.57 -4.62
C THR A 66 -6.74 14.76 -4.70
N GLU A 67 -6.76 15.64 -3.70
CA GLU A 67 -7.53 16.89 -3.75
C GLU A 67 -7.05 17.84 -4.86
N GLN A 68 -5.74 18.04 -5.00
CA GLN A 68 -5.19 18.84 -6.11
C GLN A 68 -5.46 18.23 -7.48
N LEU A 69 -5.51 16.90 -7.55
CA LEU A 69 -5.86 16.16 -8.77
C LEU A 69 -7.34 16.34 -9.15
N GLY A 70 -8.21 16.34 -8.15
CA GLY A 70 -9.66 16.42 -8.30
C GLY A 70 -10.32 15.10 -8.71
N MET A 71 -11.60 14.93 -8.34
CA MET A 71 -12.30 13.64 -8.44
C MET A 71 -12.32 13.08 -9.87
N LYS A 72 -12.57 13.93 -10.87
CA LYS A 72 -12.65 13.50 -12.28
C LYS A 72 -11.36 12.82 -12.74
N ARG A 73 -10.20 13.42 -12.45
CA ARG A 73 -8.89 12.86 -12.84
C ARG A 73 -8.54 11.66 -11.96
N PHE A 74 -8.81 11.74 -10.66
CA PHE A 74 -8.56 10.64 -9.73
C PHE A 74 -9.28 9.35 -10.16
N ALA A 75 -10.59 9.42 -10.43
CA ALA A 75 -11.37 8.30 -10.93
C ALA A 75 -10.84 7.78 -12.27
N ALA A 76 -10.52 8.69 -13.21
CA ALA A 76 -9.98 8.31 -14.52
C ALA A 76 -8.63 7.57 -14.43
N TYR A 77 -7.73 7.95 -13.51
CA TYR A 77 -6.50 7.20 -13.30
C TYR A 77 -6.74 5.83 -12.67
N VAL A 78 -7.66 5.74 -11.70
CA VAL A 78 -8.00 4.47 -11.04
C VAL A 78 -8.56 3.46 -12.06
N ASP A 79 -9.48 3.93 -12.92
CA ASP A 79 -10.03 3.20 -14.07
C ASP A 79 -8.92 2.82 -15.07
N ALA A 80 -8.10 3.78 -15.52
CA ALA A 80 -7.02 3.51 -16.48
C ALA A 80 -5.93 2.56 -15.94
N PHE A 81 -5.79 2.47 -14.61
CA PHE A 81 -4.89 1.53 -13.96
C PHE A 81 -5.48 0.14 -13.80
N ASP A 82 -6.77 -0.06 -14.08
CA ASP A 82 -7.50 -1.30 -13.79
C ASP A 82 -7.24 -1.71 -12.33
N TYR A 83 -7.46 -0.76 -11.42
CA TYR A 83 -7.07 -0.89 -10.01
C TYR A 83 -8.21 -1.49 -9.18
N GLY A 84 -8.30 -2.82 -9.20
CA GLY A 84 -9.19 -3.57 -8.33
C GLY A 84 -10.67 -3.43 -8.69
N ASN A 85 -11.48 -2.91 -7.76
CA ASN A 85 -12.90 -2.63 -8.00
C ASN A 85 -13.16 -1.21 -8.50
N GLU A 86 -12.12 -0.37 -8.58
CA GLU A 86 -12.16 1.01 -9.10
C GLU A 86 -13.11 1.96 -8.37
N ASP A 87 -13.69 1.52 -7.25
CA ASP A 87 -14.68 2.28 -6.51
C ASP A 87 -14.02 3.35 -5.65
N VAL A 88 -14.06 4.59 -6.13
CA VAL A 88 -13.51 5.77 -5.45
C VAL A 88 -14.58 6.61 -4.75
N SER A 89 -15.77 6.08 -4.49
CA SER A 89 -16.88 6.82 -3.87
C SER A 89 -16.59 7.26 -2.43
N GLY A 90 -15.80 6.48 -1.69
CA GLY A 90 -15.53 6.71 -0.27
C GLY A 90 -16.59 6.08 0.64
N ASP A 91 -16.76 6.68 1.81
CA ASP A 91 -17.73 6.22 2.80
C ASP A 91 -19.14 6.61 2.36
N GLU A 92 -20.10 5.69 2.54
CA GLU A 92 -21.49 5.87 2.10
C GLU A 92 -22.10 7.17 2.67
N GLY A 93 -22.53 8.06 1.78
CA GLY A 93 -23.17 9.33 2.14
C GLY A 93 -22.22 10.48 2.52
N GLU A 94 -20.91 10.24 2.66
CA GLU A 94 -19.96 11.24 3.17
C GLU A 94 -19.32 12.11 2.09
N GLY A 95 -19.36 11.67 0.82
CA GLY A 95 -18.74 12.40 -0.30
C GLY A 95 -17.23 12.57 -0.16
N ASN A 96 -16.55 11.65 0.54
CA ASN A 96 -15.16 11.77 0.96
C ASN A 96 -14.18 10.92 0.13
N GLY A 97 -14.58 10.44 -1.04
CA GLY A 97 -13.80 9.52 -1.88
C GLY A 97 -12.38 9.98 -2.21
N LEU A 98 -12.18 11.28 -2.43
CA LEU A 98 -10.84 11.86 -2.65
C LEU A 98 -9.90 11.68 -1.45
N ALA A 99 -10.42 11.60 -0.23
CA ALA A 99 -9.61 11.53 0.99
C ALA A 99 -9.59 10.13 1.62
N ASN A 100 -10.63 9.32 1.39
CA ASN A 100 -10.89 8.12 2.17
C ASN A 100 -11.05 6.82 1.37
N ALA A 101 -11.23 6.84 0.04
CA ALA A 101 -11.56 5.63 -0.73
C ALA A 101 -10.62 4.43 -0.45
N TRP A 102 -9.32 4.66 -0.32
CA TRP A 102 -8.33 3.62 -0.02
C TRP A 102 -8.10 3.34 1.47
N LEU A 103 -8.76 4.06 2.38
CA LEU A 103 -8.56 3.99 3.84
C LEU A 103 -9.58 3.07 4.52
N SER A 104 -9.65 1.82 4.07
CA SER A 104 -10.67 0.86 4.56
C SER A 104 -12.08 1.36 4.24
N SER A 105 -12.27 1.76 2.99
CA SER A 105 -13.52 2.31 2.46
C SER A 105 -13.86 1.61 1.14
N SER A 106 -14.46 2.33 0.19
CA SER A 106 -14.95 1.80 -1.08
C SER A 106 -13.92 1.05 -1.93
N LEU A 107 -12.66 1.53 -1.99
CA LEU A 107 -11.66 1.00 -2.91
C LEU A 107 -11.05 -0.30 -2.37
N GLN A 108 -11.20 -1.36 -3.14
CA GLN A 108 -10.73 -2.69 -2.81
C GLN A 108 -10.01 -3.33 -3.98
N ILE A 109 -8.96 -4.07 -3.67
CA ILE A 109 -8.14 -4.74 -4.67
C ILE A 109 -7.63 -6.06 -4.12
N SER A 110 -7.70 -7.08 -4.96
CA SER A 110 -7.24 -8.42 -4.69
C SER A 110 -5.72 -8.49 -4.86
N PRO A 111 -5.12 -9.60 -4.47
CA PRO A 111 -3.66 -9.72 -4.44
C PRO A 111 -3.08 -9.93 -5.84
N ILE A 112 -3.78 -10.73 -6.66
CA ILE A 112 -3.41 -10.96 -8.06
C ILE A 112 -3.60 -9.68 -8.88
N GLU A 113 -4.63 -8.89 -8.60
CA GLU A 113 -4.82 -7.57 -9.23
C GLU A 113 -3.70 -6.59 -8.85
N HIS A 114 -3.26 -6.60 -7.58
CA HIS A 114 -2.09 -5.82 -7.15
C HIS A 114 -0.82 -6.20 -7.91
N VAL A 115 -0.57 -7.49 -8.10
CA VAL A 115 0.56 -8.00 -8.89
C VAL A 115 0.42 -7.56 -10.35
N GLY A 116 -0.78 -7.69 -10.94
CA GLY A 116 -1.07 -7.23 -12.29
C GLY A 116 -0.79 -5.74 -12.49
N PHE A 117 -1.23 -4.90 -11.54
CA PHE A 117 -0.95 -3.46 -11.55
C PHE A 117 0.56 -3.17 -11.51
N LEU A 118 1.32 -3.82 -10.61
CA LEU A 118 2.77 -3.63 -10.52
C LEU A 118 3.52 -4.17 -11.75
N ALA A 119 3.09 -5.30 -12.31
CA ALA A 119 3.65 -5.84 -13.54
C ALA A 119 3.47 -4.86 -14.70
N ARG A 120 2.25 -4.34 -14.89
CA ARG A 120 1.97 -3.30 -15.90
C ARG A 120 2.80 -2.04 -15.68
N MET A 121 3.00 -1.61 -14.43
CA MET A 121 3.87 -0.48 -14.10
C MET A 121 5.32 -0.75 -14.53
N ILE A 122 5.87 -1.91 -14.19
CA ILE A 122 7.26 -2.27 -14.48
C ILE A 122 7.50 -2.41 -15.99
N GLU A 123 6.54 -2.99 -16.69
CA GLU A 123 6.55 -3.21 -18.15
C GLU A 123 6.22 -1.94 -18.96
N GLY A 124 5.91 -0.82 -18.30
CA GLY A 124 5.55 0.43 -18.98
C GLY A 124 4.21 0.38 -19.72
N LYS A 125 3.30 -0.49 -19.26
CA LYS A 125 1.95 -0.68 -19.83
C LYS A 125 0.87 0.18 -19.17
N LEU A 126 1.21 0.94 -18.13
CA LEU A 126 0.32 1.95 -17.58
C LEU A 126 0.40 3.21 -18.46
N HIS A 127 -0.74 3.83 -18.76
CA HIS A 127 -0.83 5.05 -19.56
C HIS A 127 -0.40 6.29 -18.75
N VAL A 128 0.86 6.30 -18.30
CA VAL A 128 1.52 7.41 -17.61
C VAL A 128 2.91 7.62 -18.18
N SER A 129 3.51 8.78 -17.92
CA SER A 129 4.87 9.07 -18.36
C SER A 129 5.90 8.08 -17.78
N SER A 130 6.94 7.79 -18.57
CA SER A 130 8.08 6.98 -18.10
C SER A 130 8.79 7.61 -16.90
N ALA A 131 8.80 8.95 -16.83
CA ALA A 131 9.31 9.72 -15.69
C ALA A 131 8.51 9.44 -14.41
N ALA A 132 7.17 9.37 -14.49
CA ALA A 132 6.34 9.00 -13.35
C ALA A 132 6.68 7.59 -12.83
N VAL A 133 6.84 6.62 -13.72
CA VAL A 133 7.25 5.26 -13.34
C VAL A 133 8.64 5.25 -12.69
N ALA A 134 9.60 5.99 -13.25
CA ALA A 134 10.96 6.06 -12.72
C ALA A 134 10.99 6.64 -11.29
N HIS A 135 10.36 7.79 -11.07
CA HIS A 135 10.31 8.41 -9.75
C HIS A 135 9.51 7.57 -8.75
N THR A 136 8.41 6.93 -9.16
CA THR A 136 7.68 6.02 -8.27
C THR A 136 8.54 4.82 -7.86
N LYS A 137 9.33 4.24 -8.78
CA LYS A 137 10.29 3.15 -8.44
C LYS A 137 11.34 3.62 -7.44
N GLU A 138 11.86 4.83 -7.61
CA GLU A 138 12.81 5.45 -6.68
C GLU A 138 12.20 5.62 -5.28
N LEU A 139 11.00 6.17 -5.17
CA LEU A 139 10.28 6.31 -3.90
C LEU A 139 10.00 4.96 -3.22
N MET A 140 9.87 3.89 -3.99
CA MET A 140 9.65 2.55 -3.47
C MET A 140 10.93 1.86 -3.00
N HIS A 141 12.12 2.40 -3.28
CA HIS A 141 13.39 1.77 -2.92
C HIS A 141 13.61 1.78 -1.40
N ASN A 142 13.86 0.62 -0.82
CA ASN A 142 14.12 0.44 0.61
C ASN A 142 15.57 0.00 0.89
N GLY A 143 16.50 0.38 0.00
CA GLY A 143 17.92 0.07 0.14
C GLY A 143 18.33 -1.29 -0.43
N GLU A 144 19.64 -1.53 -0.34
CA GLU A 144 20.30 -2.76 -0.74
C GLU A 144 20.28 -3.78 0.41
N GLN A 145 20.05 -5.04 0.07
CA GLN A 145 20.04 -6.18 0.97
C GLN A 145 21.33 -7.00 0.79
N ALA A 146 21.54 -7.96 1.69
CA ALA A 146 22.67 -8.87 1.58
C ALA A 146 22.75 -9.52 0.18
N GLY A 147 23.93 -9.45 -0.44
CA GLY A 147 24.16 -10.00 -1.78
C GLY A 147 23.82 -9.06 -2.95
N GLY A 148 23.69 -7.74 -2.73
CA GLY A 148 23.50 -6.78 -3.82
C GLY A 148 22.06 -6.64 -4.32
N LEU A 149 21.09 -7.22 -3.61
CA LEU A 149 19.68 -7.21 -4.02
C LEU A 149 19.01 -5.92 -3.54
N HIS A 150 18.39 -5.18 -4.46
CA HIS A 150 17.62 -3.97 -4.09
C HIS A 150 16.17 -4.33 -3.79
N PHE A 151 15.64 -3.88 -2.65
CA PHE A 151 14.24 -4.11 -2.29
C PHE A 151 13.37 -2.91 -2.65
N TYR A 152 12.24 -3.18 -3.31
CA TYR A 152 11.26 -2.16 -3.67
C TYR A 152 9.88 -2.56 -3.14
N GLY A 153 9.21 -1.65 -2.44
CA GLY A 153 7.90 -1.99 -1.91
C GLY A 153 7.27 -0.95 -1.02
N LYS A 154 6.00 -1.18 -0.71
CA LYS A 154 5.21 -0.33 0.19
C LYS A 154 4.34 -1.17 1.11
N THR A 155 4.31 -0.79 2.38
CA THR A 155 3.48 -1.42 3.41
C THR A 155 2.12 -0.74 3.56
N GLY A 156 1.08 -1.51 3.91
CA GLY A 156 -0.28 -1.05 4.20
C GLY A 156 -0.81 -1.60 5.53
N ALA A 157 -1.72 -0.89 6.18
CA ALA A 157 -2.44 -1.40 7.34
C ALA A 157 -3.86 -0.85 7.27
N GLY A 158 -4.85 -1.73 7.38
CA GLY A 158 -6.27 -1.39 7.17
C GLY A 158 -7.18 -2.38 7.88
N MET A 159 -8.34 -1.88 8.27
CA MET A 159 -9.35 -2.64 9.00
C MET A 159 -10.12 -3.52 8.00
N PRO A 160 -10.33 -4.82 8.30
CA PRO A 160 -11.16 -5.66 7.44
C PRO A 160 -12.63 -5.25 7.54
N PHE A 161 -13.39 -5.50 6.47
CA PHE A 161 -14.84 -5.44 6.50
C PHE A 161 -15.42 -6.72 7.15
N GLY A 162 -16.56 -6.60 7.80
CA GLY A 162 -17.38 -7.68 8.30
C GLY A 162 -18.25 -8.29 7.19
N PRO A 163 -18.93 -9.41 7.48
CA PRO A 163 -19.83 -10.08 6.53
C PRO A 163 -21.00 -9.20 6.07
N ASP A 164 -21.32 -8.17 6.85
CA ASP A 164 -22.35 -7.15 6.62
C ASP A 164 -21.84 -5.93 5.81
N GLY A 165 -20.59 -5.95 5.35
CA GLY A 165 -19.95 -4.81 4.69
C GLY A 165 -19.54 -3.69 5.65
N ALA A 166 -19.78 -3.81 6.96
CA ALA A 166 -19.36 -2.82 7.94
C ALA A 166 -17.89 -3.00 8.34
N LEU A 167 -17.17 -1.94 8.68
CA LEU A 167 -15.81 -2.06 9.21
C LEU A 167 -15.79 -2.88 10.51
N ARG A 168 -15.03 -3.98 10.55
CA ARG A 168 -14.79 -4.71 11.80
C ARG A 168 -13.88 -3.86 12.69
N GLY A 169 -14.47 -3.36 13.79
CA GLY A 169 -13.77 -2.59 14.82
C GLY A 169 -14.37 -1.22 15.16
N ARG A 170 -15.58 -0.90 14.68
CA ARG A 170 -16.41 0.12 15.35
C ARG A 170 -16.92 -0.45 16.68
N CYS A 171 -16.16 -0.25 17.76
CA CYS A 171 -16.75 -0.27 19.09
C CYS A 171 -17.18 1.17 19.42
N CYS A 172 -18.48 1.38 19.54
CA CYS A 172 -19.06 2.57 20.14
C CYS A 172 -18.43 2.79 21.52
N SER A 173 -17.71 3.89 21.71
CA SER A 173 -17.75 4.79 22.88
C SER A 173 -16.46 5.59 23.02
N ARG A 174 -16.62 6.86 23.44
CA ARG A 174 -15.55 7.71 23.95
C ARG A 174 -14.78 6.97 25.04
N LYS A 175 -13.50 6.67 24.82
CA LYS A 175 -12.37 6.84 25.75
C LYS A 175 -11.13 6.12 25.19
N ALA A 176 -9.98 6.74 25.46
CA ALA A 176 -8.65 6.29 25.10
C ALA A 176 -8.41 4.79 25.37
N GLY A 177 -7.65 4.13 24.48
CA GLY A 177 -7.01 2.86 24.78
C GLY A 177 -6.97 1.87 23.61
N LYS A 178 -5.86 1.92 22.86
CA LYS A 178 -5.25 0.86 22.04
C LYS A 178 -6.10 -0.39 21.73
N ALA A 179 -6.38 -0.58 20.44
CA ALA A 179 -6.30 -1.88 19.79
C ALA A 179 -6.06 -1.66 18.28
N ALA A 180 -4.85 -1.98 17.81
CA ALA A 180 -4.53 -2.06 16.39
C ALA A 180 -3.56 -3.23 16.20
N ASN A 181 -4.10 -4.39 15.82
CA ASN A 181 -3.32 -5.48 15.28
C ASN A 181 -3.87 -5.80 13.89
N ASP A 182 -3.27 -5.20 12.86
CA ASP A 182 -2.93 -5.90 11.61
C ASP A 182 -1.93 -5.04 10.80
N CYS A 183 -0.66 -5.44 10.78
CA CYS A 183 0.37 -4.88 9.91
C CYS A 183 0.37 -5.68 8.60
N ARG A 184 -0.03 -5.09 7.47
CA ARG A 184 -0.03 -5.78 6.17
C ARG A 184 1.04 -5.22 5.21
N SER A 185 2.25 -5.74 5.31
CA SER A 185 2.98 -6.07 4.08
C SER A 185 2.28 -7.28 3.50
N LYS A 186 1.77 -7.23 2.26
CA LYS A 186 1.06 -8.38 1.70
C LYS A 186 2.07 -9.52 1.43
N MET A 187 2.12 -10.51 2.35
CA MET A 187 2.33 -11.95 2.09
C MET A 187 1.29 -12.89 2.88
N PHE A 188 0.62 -13.97 2.33
CA PHE A 188 -0.62 -14.78 2.68
C PHE A 188 -0.31 -16.25 3.04
N HIS A 189 -1.10 -16.86 3.94
CA HIS A 189 -2.16 -17.87 3.66
C HIS A 189 -2.94 -18.21 4.97
N LEU A 190 -4.15 -18.77 4.84
CA LEU A 190 -5.06 -19.08 5.95
C LEU A 190 -5.01 -20.56 6.33
N ASP A 191 -4.58 -20.87 7.56
CA ASP A 191 -5.51 -21.37 8.56
C ASP A 191 -4.83 -21.45 9.94
N GLY A 192 -5.26 -20.51 10.81
CA GLY A 192 -5.32 -20.56 12.27
C GLY A 192 -4.08 -20.82 13.13
N LEU A 193 -3.07 -21.54 12.67
CA LEU A 193 -1.96 -22.02 13.50
C LEU A 193 -0.60 -21.96 12.80
N ARG A 194 -0.53 -21.49 11.55
CA ARG A 194 0.71 -21.25 10.78
C ARG A 194 0.60 -19.98 9.94
N TRP A 195 1.68 -19.21 9.84
CA TRP A 195 1.79 -17.99 9.03
C TRP A 195 2.46 -18.31 7.70
N PRO A 196 1.74 -18.40 6.59
CA PRO A 196 2.35 -18.66 5.30
C PRO A 196 2.53 -17.34 4.52
N LEU A 197 3.43 -17.42 3.55
CA LEU A 197 3.93 -16.33 2.73
C LEU A 197 3.09 -16.19 1.44
N LEU A 198 2.69 -14.98 1.02
CA LEU A 198 1.83 -14.79 -0.17
C LEU A 198 2.77 -15.03 -1.32
N GLY A 199 2.26 -15.76 -2.30
CA GLY A 199 2.02 -15.16 -3.62
C GLY A 199 3.03 -14.10 -4.01
N LEU A 200 4.18 -14.60 -4.42
CA LEU A 200 5.26 -13.86 -5.04
C LEU A 200 4.81 -13.47 -6.44
N CYS A 201 5.19 -12.27 -6.89
CA CYS A 201 5.27 -12.01 -8.34
C CYS A 201 6.09 -13.14 -9.00
N PRO A 202 5.88 -13.42 -10.30
CA PRO A 202 6.82 -14.25 -11.05
C PRO A 202 8.24 -13.77 -10.79
N PHE A 203 9.09 -14.65 -10.28
CA PHE A 203 10.49 -14.30 -10.11
C PHE A 203 11.16 -14.29 -11.48
N PRO A 204 12.00 -13.29 -11.79
CA PRO A 204 12.91 -13.40 -12.92
C PRO A 204 13.79 -14.64 -12.69
N GLN A 205 13.96 -15.45 -13.73
CA GLN A 205 14.76 -16.67 -13.64
C GLN A 205 16.17 -16.34 -13.13
N ALA A 206 16.51 -16.83 -11.94
CA ALA A 206 17.80 -16.63 -11.29
C ALA A 206 18.39 -17.96 -10.82
N SER A 207 19.71 -18.01 -10.64
CA SER A 207 20.41 -19.17 -10.09
C SER A 207 20.12 -19.42 -8.60
N SER A 208 19.66 -18.41 -7.87
CA SER A 208 19.32 -18.50 -6.44
C SER A 208 18.41 -17.34 -6.01
N TYR A 209 17.59 -17.57 -4.97
CA TYR A 209 16.75 -16.54 -4.35
C TYR A 209 17.03 -16.44 -2.85
N LEU A 210 16.94 -15.22 -2.31
CA LEU A 210 16.91 -14.99 -0.87
C LEU A 210 15.46 -14.87 -0.41
N VAL A 211 15.04 -15.74 0.51
CA VAL A 211 13.67 -15.78 1.06
C VAL A 211 13.77 -15.77 2.58
N GLY A 212 12.93 -14.99 3.25
CA GLY A 212 12.88 -14.93 4.71
C GLY A 212 11.61 -14.28 5.25
N PRO A 213 11.31 -14.48 6.53
CA PRO A 213 10.18 -13.82 7.20
C PRO A 213 10.44 -12.31 7.34
N MET A 214 9.37 -11.52 7.23
CA MET A 214 9.41 -10.06 7.42
C MET A 214 8.30 -9.65 8.39
N CYS A 215 8.58 -8.70 9.28
CA CYS A 215 7.60 -8.05 10.14
C CYS A 215 7.66 -6.53 9.99
N CYS A 216 6.57 -5.84 10.32
CA CYS A 216 6.55 -4.39 10.37
C CYS A 216 6.24 -3.90 11.79
N SER A 217 6.85 -2.77 12.15
CA SER A 217 6.52 -2.02 13.37
C SER A 217 5.31 -1.12 13.11
N PRO A 218 4.32 -1.05 14.02
CA PRO A 218 3.29 -0.01 14.00
C PRO A 218 3.89 1.41 14.02
N GLU A 219 5.06 1.57 14.65
CA GLU A 219 5.78 2.84 14.76
C GLU A 219 6.79 3.07 13.62
N ARG A 220 6.91 2.11 12.69
CA ARG A 220 7.88 2.08 11.57
C ARG A 220 9.36 2.21 11.97
N ASP A 221 9.65 2.07 13.25
CA ASP A 221 10.98 2.17 13.85
C ASP A 221 10.99 1.39 15.18
N GLY A 222 12.17 1.14 15.75
CA GLY A 222 12.36 0.63 17.12
C GLY A 222 11.97 -0.83 17.39
N LEU A 223 11.33 -1.52 16.44
CA LEU A 223 10.95 -2.92 16.61
C LEU A 223 12.13 -3.86 16.31
N LYS A 224 12.63 -4.54 17.34
CA LYS A 224 13.57 -5.64 17.20
C LYS A 224 12.81 -6.96 17.22
N VAL A 225 12.71 -7.63 16.07
CA VAL A 225 12.13 -8.98 15.97
C VAL A 225 13.24 -9.98 15.71
N ARG A 226 13.17 -11.11 16.41
CA ARG A 226 14.00 -12.27 16.15
C ARG A 226 13.09 -13.41 15.70
N PHE A 227 13.30 -13.88 14.48
CA PHE A 227 12.73 -15.13 14.03
C PHE A 227 13.64 -16.26 14.51
N SER A 228 13.10 -17.18 15.31
CA SER A 228 13.87 -18.29 15.88
C SER A 228 13.89 -19.51 14.96
N GLU A 229 12.85 -19.67 14.12
CA GLU A 229 12.65 -20.86 13.29
C GLU A 229 12.09 -20.47 11.92
N PHE A 230 12.63 -21.07 10.87
CA PHE A 230 12.18 -20.93 9.49
C PHE A 230 12.40 -22.26 8.77
N GLN A 231 11.37 -22.74 8.08
CA GLN A 231 11.42 -24.00 7.34
C GLN A 231 10.88 -23.76 5.92
N ILE A 232 11.64 -24.21 4.92
CA ILE A 232 11.19 -24.28 3.53
C ILE A 232 10.74 -25.72 3.26
N GLY A 233 9.45 -25.90 3.01
CA GLY A 233 8.89 -27.19 2.61
C GLY A 233 9.06 -27.48 1.12
N ALA A 234 8.66 -28.68 0.70
CA ALA A 234 8.59 -29.02 -0.71
C ALA A 234 7.64 -28.05 -1.48
N PRO A 235 7.88 -27.82 -2.79
CA PRO A 235 6.96 -27.04 -3.61
C PRO A 235 5.55 -27.64 -3.50
N VAL A 236 4.55 -26.78 -3.26
CA VAL A 236 3.16 -27.21 -3.31
C VAL A 236 2.82 -27.42 -4.78
N GLY A 237 2.76 -28.67 -5.24
CA GLY A 237 2.47 -29.05 -6.62
C GLY A 237 1.02 -28.80 -7.07
N LYS A 238 0.24 -28.06 -6.28
CA LYS A 238 -1.09 -27.61 -6.65
C LYS A 238 -0.99 -26.40 -7.57
N VAL A 239 -1.87 -26.32 -8.55
CA VAL A 239 -2.00 -25.12 -9.38
C VAL A 239 -2.36 -23.96 -8.45
N LEU A 240 -1.74 -22.80 -8.68
CA LEU A 240 -2.09 -21.57 -7.97
C LEU A 240 -3.61 -21.36 -8.12
N HIS A 241 -4.35 -21.33 -7.00
CA HIS A 241 -5.83 -21.26 -6.90
C HIS A 241 -6.61 -22.57 -6.78
N ASP A 242 -5.97 -23.73 -6.71
CA ASP A 242 -6.66 -24.95 -6.29
C ASP A 242 -6.86 -24.94 -4.76
N LEU A 243 -8.08 -24.58 -4.34
CA LEU A 243 -8.52 -24.56 -2.95
C LEU A 243 -9.21 -25.87 -2.52
N THR A 244 -9.15 -26.93 -3.34
CA THR A 244 -9.63 -28.27 -2.97
C THR A 244 -8.61 -29.06 -2.17
#